data_AF-A0AAV4MQ60-F1
#
_entry.id   AF-A0AAV4MQ60-F1
#
_cell.length_a   1.000
_cell.length_b   1.000
_cell.length_c   1.000
_cell.angle_alpha   90.00
_cell.angle_beta   90.00
_cell.angle_gamma   90.00
#
_symmetry.space_group_name_H-M   'P 1'
#
loop_
_entity.id
_entity.type
_entity.pdbx_description
1 polymer ?
#
loop_
_entity_poly.entity_id
_entity_poly.type
_entity_poly.pdbx_seq_one_letter_code
_entity_poly.pdbx_strand_id
1 'polypeptide(L)'
;MHVLKRQLKCTYDKLPWEEMEFCLISFIDYNTGQFEKDLVHASVMKKSRLLKQLELFSKHLQNEMDLILKDTSGNITRLQTESHDVVISKVVEREPLFQELYDDYKEMRDFRSLEIISDHIHYALITNPKEENGCLVILRSLQVIGEHLKDTVESPNLSGATRERLLLSLSRNTREVITKLRDFLSHQSLDWSQTENIDITRIQNDLRKFGVVVTCLLSQSKARATEPI
;
A
#
# COMPACT_ATOMS: atom_id res chain seq x y z
N MET A 1 5.01 -16.04 2.44
CA MET A 1 3.86 -15.24 2.90
C MET A 1 2.82 -15.09 1.81
N HIS A 2 3.14 -14.48 0.67
CA HIS A 2 2.27 -14.30 -0.50
C HIS A 2 1.37 -15.50 -0.89
N VAL A 3 1.92 -16.71 -1.02
CA VAL A 3 1.13 -17.91 -1.38
C VAL A 3 0.10 -18.25 -0.30
N LEU A 4 0.51 -18.22 0.97
CA LEU A 4 -0.34 -18.59 2.10
C LEU A 4 -1.50 -17.61 2.27
N LYS A 5 -1.22 -16.29 2.26
CA LYS A 5 -2.28 -15.27 2.40
C LYS A 5 -3.32 -15.36 1.29
N ARG A 6 -2.90 -15.68 0.06
CA ARG A 6 -3.80 -15.88 -1.09
C ARG A 6 -4.71 -17.11 -0.93
N GLN A 7 -4.23 -18.15 -0.26
CA GLN A 7 -4.99 -19.38 -0.01
C GLN A 7 -5.89 -19.29 1.23
N LEU A 8 -5.46 -18.53 2.23
CA LEU A 8 -6.10 -18.43 3.55
C LEU A 8 -6.83 -17.09 3.71
N LYS A 9 -7.52 -16.61 2.68
CA LYS A 9 -8.22 -15.31 2.69
C LYS A 9 -9.23 -15.17 3.84
N CYS A 10 -9.77 -16.29 4.31
CA CYS A 10 -10.71 -16.32 5.45
C CYS A 10 -10.08 -15.93 6.80
N THR A 11 -8.75 -15.75 6.86
CA THR A 11 -8.03 -15.42 8.09
C THR A 11 -7.58 -13.96 8.16
N TYR A 12 -7.94 -13.12 7.19
CA TYR A 12 -7.56 -11.70 7.18
C TYR A 12 -8.11 -10.90 8.37
N ASP A 13 -9.21 -11.32 8.99
CA ASP A 13 -9.75 -10.74 10.24
C ASP A 13 -9.23 -11.38 11.52
N LYS A 14 -8.24 -12.25 11.39
CA LYS A 14 -7.65 -12.98 12.51
C LYS A 14 -6.14 -12.78 12.57
N LEU A 15 -5.52 -12.50 11.43
CA LEU A 15 -4.07 -12.40 11.28
C LEU A 15 -3.70 -11.14 10.50
N PRO A 16 -2.67 -10.40 10.95
CA PRO A 16 -2.17 -9.19 10.27
C PRO A 16 -1.25 -9.56 9.08
N TRP A 17 -1.84 -10.14 8.03
CA TRP A 17 -1.07 -10.68 6.89
C TRP A 17 -0.27 -9.63 6.13
N GLU A 18 -0.90 -8.50 5.81
CA GLU A 18 -0.29 -7.45 4.98
C GLU A 18 0.78 -6.71 5.77
N GLU A 19 0.51 -6.44 7.05
CA GLU A 19 1.43 -5.79 7.98
C GLU A 19 2.69 -6.64 8.16
N MET A 20 2.54 -7.94 8.42
CA MET A 20 3.69 -8.84 8.63
C MET A 20 4.50 -9.02 7.35
N GLU A 21 3.86 -9.16 6.19
CA GLU A 21 4.58 -9.24 4.92
C GLU A 21 5.35 -7.94 4.65
N PHE A 22 4.71 -6.79 4.83
CA PHE A 22 5.32 -5.48 4.64
C PHE A 22 6.53 -5.27 5.56
N CYS A 23 6.39 -5.57 6.85
CA CYS A 23 7.46 -5.44 7.82
C CYS A 23 8.65 -6.35 7.48
N LEU A 24 8.40 -7.59 7.05
CA LEU A 24 9.47 -8.49 6.60
C LEU A 24 10.21 -7.97 5.37
N ILE A 25 9.47 -7.56 4.34
CA ILE A 25 10.06 -7.01 3.12
C ILE A 25 10.88 -5.76 3.46
N SER A 26 10.29 -4.82 4.19
CA SER A 26 10.96 -3.56 4.58
C SER A 26 12.21 -3.81 5.42
N PHE A 27 12.21 -4.82 6.29
CA PHE A 27 13.39 -5.20 7.05
C PHE A 27 14.50 -5.77 6.16
N ILE A 28 14.16 -6.66 5.21
CA ILE A 28 15.14 -7.24 4.28
C ILE A 28 15.73 -6.14 3.39
N ASP A 29 14.87 -5.32 2.82
CA ASP A 29 15.20 -4.17 1.98
C ASP A 29 16.19 -3.22 2.67
N TYR A 30 15.92 -2.87 3.94
CA TYR A 30 16.80 -2.04 4.77
C TYR A 30 18.17 -2.69 5.00
N ASN A 31 18.21 -3.99 5.33
CA ASN A 31 19.47 -4.68 5.65
C ASN A 31 20.29 -5.05 4.40
N THR A 32 19.67 -5.11 3.23
CA THR A 32 20.35 -5.38 1.95
C THR A 32 20.86 -4.10 1.27
N GLY A 33 20.61 -2.93 1.85
CA GLY A 33 21.07 -1.65 1.34
C GLY A 33 20.38 -1.22 0.05
N GLN A 34 19.18 -1.75 -0.24
CA GLN A 34 18.39 -1.39 -1.42
C GLN A 34 17.72 -0.01 -1.29
N PHE A 35 17.77 0.60 -0.11
CA PHE A 35 17.18 1.91 0.17
C PHE A 35 18.21 2.84 0.81
N GLU A 36 18.07 4.14 0.57
CA GLU A 36 18.65 5.13 1.47
C GLU A 36 18.18 4.78 2.89
N LYS A 37 19.10 4.87 3.87
CA LYS A 37 18.79 4.58 5.27
C LYS A 37 17.82 5.64 5.79
N ASP A 38 16.53 5.48 5.48
CA ASP A 38 15.52 6.41 5.94
C ASP A 38 15.33 6.23 7.45
N LEU A 39 15.36 7.36 8.15
CA LEU A 39 15.20 7.43 9.60
C LEU A 39 13.86 6.85 10.05
N VAL A 40 12.81 6.94 9.22
CA VAL A 40 11.49 6.32 9.47
C VAL A 40 11.62 4.81 9.61
N HIS A 41 12.39 4.16 8.73
CA HIS A 41 12.60 2.71 8.83
C HIS A 41 13.52 2.33 9.98
N ALA A 42 14.56 3.12 10.24
CA ALA A 42 15.50 2.87 11.32
C ALA A 42 14.85 3.04 12.72
N SER A 43 13.89 3.96 12.88
CA SER A 43 13.19 4.21 14.13
C SER A 43 12.17 3.11 14.46
N VAL A 44 11.44 2.63 13.44
CA VAL A 44 10.33 1.69 13.61
C VAL A 44 10.81 0.22 13.65
N MET A 45 11.73 -0.18 12.75
CA MET A 45 12.02 -1.60 12.47
C MET A 45 13.20 -2.19 13.24
N LYS A 46 13.12 -2.20 14.58
CA LYS A 46 14.11 -2.91 15.42
C LYS A 46 13.95 -4.44 15.25
N LYS A 47 15.06 -5.15 14.98
CA LYS A 47 15.09 -6.62 14.81
C LYS A 47 14.37 -7.38 15.93
N SER A 48 14.57 -6.99 17.19
CA SER A 48 13.94 -7.64 18.34
C SER A 48 12.41 -7.50 18.34
N ARG A 49 11.89 -6.32 17.97
CA ARG A 49 10.44 -6.09 17.84
C ARG A 49 9.84 -6.92 16.72
N LEU A 50 10.50 -6.95 15.56
CA LEU A 50 10.05 -7.78 14.42
C LEU A 50 10.03 -9.28 14.78
N LEU A 51 11.06 -9.78 15.47
CA LEU A 51 11.10 -11.18 15.90
C LEU A 51 9.96 -11.52 16.87
N LYS A 52 9.66 -10.63 17.83
CA LYS A 52 8.52 -10.78 18.74
C LYS A 52 7.19 -10.87 17.97
N GLN A 53 6.99 -9.97 17.00
CA GLN A 53 5.76 -9.98 16.17
C GLN A 53 5.67 -11.21 15.28
N LEU A 54 6.79 -11.69 14.72
CA LEU A 54 6.85 -12.93 13.94
C LEU A 54 6.52 -14.17 14.77
N GLU A 55 7.02 -14.25 16.01
CA GLU A 55 6.72 -15.36 16.92
C GLU A 55 5.22 -15.38 17.26
N LEU A 56 4.66 -14.21 17.60
CA LEU A 56 3.23 -14.06 17.87
C LEU A 56 2.38 -14.44 16.66
N PHE A 57 2.73 -13.90 15.48
CA PHE A 57 2.06 -14.22 14.22
C PHE A 57 2.09 -15.72 13.92
N SER A 58 3.26 -16.36 14.06
CA SER A 58 3.44 -17.78 13.76
C SER A 58 2.60 -18.67 14.66
N LYS A 59 2.50 -18.32 15.95
CA LYS A 59 1.65 -19.03 16.92
C LYS A 59 0.17 -18.95 16.54
N HIS A 60 -0.31 -17.74 16.20
CA HIS A 60 -1.71 -17.55 15.79
C HIS A 60 -2.00 -18.19 14.43
N LEU A 61 -1.06 -18.14 13.48
CA LEU A 61 -1.19 -18.85 12.20
C LEU A 61 -1.33 -20.36 12.41
N GLN A 62 -0.52 -20.96 13.27
CA GLN A 62 -0.63 -22.38 13.58
C GLN A 62 -2.00 -22.73 14.18
N ASN A 63 -2.51 -21.91 15.12
CA ASN A 63 -3.83 -22.11 15.71
C ASN A 63 -4.94 -22.05 14.65
N GLU A 64 -4.90 -21.07 13.74
CA GLU A 64 -5.88 -20.96 12.66
C GLU A 64 -5.78 -22.12 11.67
N MET A 65 -4.56 -22.57 11.34
CA MET A 65 -4.36 -23.76 10.51
C MET A 65 -4.96 -25.02 11.16
N ASP A 66 -4.75 -25.22 12.47
CA ASP A 66 -5.32 -26.36 13.20
C ASP A 66 -6.85 -26.33 13.23
N LEU A 67 -7.45 -25.14 13.32
CA LEU A 67 -8.90 -24.96 13.25
C LEU A 67 -9.43 -25.26 11.84
N ILE A 68 -8.77 -24.77 10.80
CA ILE A 68 -9.14 -25.02 9.40
C ILE A 68 -9.05 -26.51 9.08
N LEU A 69 -8.02 -27.20 9.54
CA LEU A 69 -7.88 -28.65 9.32
C LEU A 69 -8.99 -29.47 10.00
N LYS A 70 -9.59 -28.94 11.07
CA LYS A 70 -10.72 -29.57 11.78
C LYS A 70 -12.08 -29.21 11.17
N ASP A 71 -12.17 -28.12 10.41
CA ASP A 71 -13.40 -27.66 9.78
C ASP A 71 -13.41 -27.99 8.28
N THR A 72 -14.11 -29.08 7.92
CA THR A 72 -14.26 -29.52 6.52
C THR A 72 -15.30 -28.72 5.72
N SER A 73 -15.95 -27.70 6.31
CA SER A 73 -17.08 -26.99 5.70
C SER A 73 -16.75 -25.59 5.16
N GLY A 74 -15.58 -25.04 5.52
CA GLY A 74 -15.23 -23.65 5.25
C GLY A 74 -14.61 -23.38 3.88
N ASN A 75 -15.08 -22.33 3.19
CA ASN A 75 -14.37 -21.77 2.03
C ASN A 75 -13.19 -20.91 2.51
N ILE A 76 -11.99 -21.52 2.55
CA ILE A 76 -10.74 -20.87 3.01
C ILE A 76 -10.30 -19.70 2.11
N THR A 77 -10.79 -19.66 0.87
CA THR A 77 -10.47 -18.61 -0.11
C THR A 77 -11.42 -17.42 -0.06
N ARG A 78 -12.45 -17.44 0.80
CA ARG A 78 -13.39 -16.33 0.93
C ARG A 78 -12.75 -15.16 1.68
N LEU A 79 -12.62 -14.03 1.00
CA LEU A 79 -12.19 -12.78 1.62
C LEU A 79 -13.35 -12.13 2.39
N GLN A 80 -13.01 -11.40 3.45
CA GLN A 80 -13.90 -10.49 4.16
C GLN A 80 -14.39 -9.38 3.22
N THR A 81 -15.67 -8.97 3.35
CA THR A 81 -16.23 -7.83 2.60
C THR A 81 -16.12 -6.51 3.36
N GLU A 82 -15.65 -6.56 4.60
CA GLU A 82 -15.55 -5.40 5.49
C GLU A 82 -14.37 -4.50 5.11
N SER A 83 -14.41 -3.25 5.59
CA SER A 83 -13.32 -2.32 5.38
C SER A 83 -12.07 -2.75 6.15
N HIS A 84 -10.92 -2.29 5.68
CA HIS A 84 -9.64 -2.61 6.30
C HIS A 84 -9.60 -2.22 7.79
N ASP A 85 -10.08 -1.02 8.16
CA ASP A 85 -10.14 -0.58 9.56
C ASP A 85 -10.98 -1.50 10.46
N VAL A 86 -12.09 -2.05 9.93
CA VAL A 86 -12.94 -3.00 10.68
C VAL A 86 -12.20 -4.33 10.88
N VAL A 87 -11.50 -4.79 9.84
CA VAL A 87 -10.67 -6.01 9.90
C VAL A 87 -9.55 -5.84 10.93
N ILE A 88 -8.85 -4.70 10.94
CA ILE A 88 -7.81 -4.39 11.94
C ILE A 88 -8.40 -4.46 13.36
N SER A 89 -9.55 -3.80 13.57
CA SER A 89 -10.20 -3.75 14.89
C SER A 89 -10.48 -5.16 15.43
N LYS A 90 -10.98 -6.07 14.58
CA LYS A 90 -11.23 -7.47 14.96
C LYS A 90 -9.96 -8.21 15.35
N VAL A 91 -8.86 -8.01 14.62
CA VAL A 91 -7.58 -8.66 14.92
C VAL A 91 -7.06 -8.17 16.27
N VAL A 92 -7.07 -6.86 16.50
CA VAL A 92 -6.59 -6.25 17.75
C VAL A 92 -7.47 -6.61 18.95
N GLU A 93 -8.79 -6.68 18.77
CA GLU A 93 -9.70 -7.11 19.85
C GLU A 93 -9.42 -8.55 20.29
N ARG A 94 -9.03 -9.43 19.36
CA ARG A 94 -8.65 -10.82 19.66
C ARG A 94 -7.25 -10.94 20.25
N GLU A 95 -6.31 -10.18 19.72
CA GLU A 95 -4.91 -10.17 20.14
C GLU A 95 -4.38 -8.73 20.21
N PRO A 96 -4.49 -8.07 21.38
CA PRO A 96 -4.06 -6.68 21.55
C PRO A 96 -2.57 -6.46 21.29
N LEU A 97 -1.74 -7.50 21.37
CA LEU A 97 -0.30 -7.39 21.12
C LEU A 97 0.03 -7.05 19.65
N PHE A 98 -0.92 -7.25 18.72
CA PHE A 98 -0.77 -6.81 17.33
C PHE A 98 -0.97 -5.30 17.15
N GLN A 99 -1.50 -4.56 18.13
CA GLN A 99 -1.67 -3.11 18.02
C GLN A 99 -0.34 -2.41 17.68
N GLU A 100 0.74 -2.81 18.36
CA GLU A 100 2.09 -2.29 18.13
C GLU A 100 2.54 -2.47 16.66
N LEU A 101 2.22 -3.61 16.05
CA LEU A 101 2.53 -3.89 14.64
C LEU A 101 1.72 -3.01 13.70
N TYR A 102 0.43 -2.82 13.96
CA TYR A 102 -0.43 -1.98 13.13
C TYR A 102 -0.03 -0.50 13.18
N ASP A 103 0.36 0.00 14.35
CA ASP A 103 0.83 1.37 14.51
C ASP A 103 2.14 1.60 13.74
N ASP A 104 3.11 0.70 13.92
CA ASP A 104 4.38 0.70 13.18
C ASP A 104 4.13 0.62 11.65
N TYR A 105 3.27 -0.30 11.22
CA TYR A 105 2.90 -0.49 9.81
C TYR A 105 2.27 0.76 9.19
N LYS A 106 1.33 1.39 9.90
CA LYS A 106 0.58 2.55 9.41
C LYS A 106 1.49 3.72 9.06
N GLU A 107 2.51 3.98 9.87
CA GLU A 107 3.46 5.07 9.60
C GLU A 107 4.35 4.73 8.41
N MET A 108 4.93 3.52 8.39
CA MET A 108 5.86 3.13 7.34
C MET A 108 5.19 2.97 5.97
N ARG A 109 3.98 2.40 5.91
CA ARG A 109 3.28 2.18 4.63
C ARG A 109 2.94 3.51 3.95
N ASP A 110 2.51 4.49 4.75
CA ASP A 110 2.12 5.80 4.24
C ASP A 110 3.34 6.50 3.66
N PHE A 111 4.44 6.47 4.41
CA PHE A 111 5.72 7.00 3.96
C PHE A 111 6.18 6.35 2.65
N ARG A 112 6.27 5.00 2.61
CA ARG A 112 6.74 4.26 1.44
C ARG A 112 5.86 4.47 0.21
N SER A 113 4.54 4.46 0.37
CA SER A 113 3.61 4.73 -0.74
C SER A 113 3.74 6.15 -1.24
N LEU A 114 3.93 7.13 -0.35
CA LEU A 114 4.14 8.52 -0.77
C LEU A 114 5.46 8.71 -1.54
N GLU A 115 6.54 8.03 -1.17
CA GLU A 115 7.81 8.07 -1.91
C GLU A 115 7.64 7.53 -3.33
N ILE A 116 7.04 6.35 -3.45
CA ILE A 116 6.78 5.73 -4.77
C ILE A 116 5.87 6.62 -5.62
N ILE A 117 4.82 7.18 -5.02
CA ILE A 117 3.94 8.14 -5.70
C ILE A 117 4.73 9.36 -6.18
N SER A 118 5.62 9.91 -5.34
CA SER A 118 6.44 11.07 -5.67
C SER A 118 7.33 10.83 -6.88
N ASP A 119 8.02 9.68 -6.92
CA ASP A 119 8.88 9.28 -8.03
C ASP A 119 8.08 9.14 -9.33
N HIS A 120 6.91 8.52 -9.27
CA HIS A 120 6.07 8.33 -10.46
C HIS A 120 5.42 9.63 -10.92
N ILE A 121 5.15 10.58 -10.01
CA ILE A 121 4.79 11.95 -10.40
C ILE A 121 5.97 12.59 -11.14
N HIS A 122 7.18 12.47 -10.62
CA HIS A 122 8.37 13.03 -11.28
C HIS A 122 8.53 12.47 -12.70
N TYR A 123 8.50 11.15 -12.87
CA TYR A 123 8.57 10.51 -14.20
C TYR A 123 7.44 10.97 -15.12
N ALA A 124 6.21 11.03 -14.63
CA ALA A 124 5.08 11.52 -15.42
C ALA A 124 5.25 12.98 -15.85
N LEU A 125 5.86 13.84 -15.04
CA LEU A 125 5.98 15.27 -15.32
C LEU A 125 7.14 15.62 -16.26
N ILE A 126 8.25 14.88 -16.22
CA ILE A 126 9.40 15.12 -17.11
C ILE A 126 9.20 14.54 -18.51
N THR A 127 8.23 13.64 -18.67
CA THR A 127 7.98 12.91 -19.91
C THR A 127 7.16 13.74 -20.90
N ASN A 128 7.55 13.71 -22.18
CA ASN A 128 6.82 14.39 -23.26
C ASN A 128 5.52 13.64 -23.62
N PRO A 129 4.33 14.22 -23.41
CA PRO A 129 3.06 13.55 -23.72
C PRO A 129 2.72 13.49 -25.22
N LYS A 130 3.55 14.08 -26.09
CA LYS A 130 3.33 14.04 -27.55
C LYS A 130 3.99 12.84 -28.22
N GLU A 131 4.85 12.13 -27.50
CA GLU A 131 5.53 10.93 -27.99
C GLU A 131 4.76 9.70 -27.53
N GLU A 132 4.61 8.71 -28.41
CA GLU A 132 3.91 7.46 -28.10
C GLU A 132 4.49 6.80 -26.84
N ASN A 133 5.82 6.58 -26.81
CA ASN A 133 6.52 6.05 -25.64
C ASN A 133 6.37 6.95 -24.41
N GLY A 134 6.26 8.27 -24.60
CA GLY A 134 6.05 9.20 -23.51
C GLY A 134 4.66 9.04 -22.88
N CYS A 135 3.62 8.88 -23.69
CA CYS A 135 2.28 8.51 -23.21
C CYS A 135 2.30 7.20 -22.42
N LEU A 136 3.04 6.18 -22.89
CA LEU A 136 3.17 4.90 -22.19
C LEU A 136 3.74 5.08 -20.78
N VAL A 137 4.83 5.84 -20.65
CA VAL A 137 5.47 6.09 -19.35
C VAL A 137 4.53 6.85 -18.41
N ILE A 138 3.79 7.84 -18.92
CA ILE A 138 2.83 8.60 -18.10
C ILE A 138 1.68 7.70 -17.64
N LEU A 139 1.11 6.88 -18.53
CA LEU A 139 0.04 5.94 -18.18
C LEU A 139 0.52 4.91 -17.16
N ARG A 140 1.73 4.36 -17.32
CA ARG A 140 2.35 3.46 -16.34
C ARG A 140 2.58 4.14 -15.00
N SER A 141 2.98 5.40 -15.00
CA SER A 141 3.13 6.18 -13.77
C SER A 141 1.80 6.38 -13.05
N LEU A 142 0.73 6.73 -13.78
CA LEU A 142 -0.61 6.85 -13.22
C LEU A 142 -1.15 5.54 -12.64
N GLN A 143 -0.80 4.41 -13.27
CA GLN A 143 -1.14 3.08 -12.77
C GLN A 143 -0.50 2.80 -11.42
N VAL A 144 0.81 3.01 -11.31
CA VAL A 144 1.55 2.80 -10.06
C VAL A 144 1.00 3.73 -8.97
N ILE A 145 0.77 5.01 -9.29
CA ILE A 145 0.12 5.95 -8.37
C ILE A 145 -1.24 5.41 -7.89
N GLY A 146 -2.07 4.87 -8.80
CA GLY A 146 -3.37 4.30 -8.48
C GLY A 146 -3.30 3.09 -7.54
N GLU A 147 -2.32 2.21 -7.72
CA GLU A 147 -2.10 1.06 -6.85
C GLU A 147 -1.67 1.50 -5.44
N HIS A 148 -0.76 2.47 -5.35
CA HIS A 148 -0.31 3.02 -4.06
C HIS A 148 -1.33 3.94 -3.36
N LEU A 149 -2.45 4.25 -4.01
CA LEU A 149 -3.61 4.92 -3.39
C LEU A 149 -4.64 3.94 -2.80
N LYS A 150 -4.43 2.62 -2.87
CA LYS A 150 -5.37 1.64 -2.32
C LYS A 150 -5.30 1.57 -0.79
N ASP A 151 -6.48 1.33 -0.23
CA ASP A 151 -6.69 0.98 1.18
C ASP A 151 -7.71 -0.16 1.26
N THR A 152 -7.34 -1.30 0.68
CA THR A 152 -8.16 -2.52 0.69
C THR A 152 -7.52 -3.55 1.59
N VAL A 153 -8.29 -4.50 2.11
CA VAL A 153 -7.80 -5.58 2.97
C VAL A 153 -6.60 -6.34 2.39
N GLU A 154 -6.57 -6.57 1.07
CA GLU A 154 -5.44 -7.25 0.39
C GLU A 154 -4.37 -6.31 -0.19
N SER A 155 -4.58 -4.99 -0.10
CA SER A 155 -3.61 -4.00 -0.59
C SER A 155 -3.76 -2.69 0.19
N PRO A 156 -3.39 -2.68 1.49
CA PRO A 156 -3.62 -1.54 2.35
C PRO A 156 -2.45 -0.55 2.29
N ASN A 157 -2.12 -0.10 1.07
CA ASN A 157 -0.89 0.64 0.75
C ASN A 157 -0.83 2.02 1.39
N LEU A 158 -1.98 2.67 1.58
CA LEU A 158 -2.08 4.01 2.14
C LEU A 158 -3.26 4.08 3.11
N SER A 159 -3.09 4.78 4.23
CA SER A 159 -4.18 4.98 5.18
C SER A 159 -5.33 5.79 4.57
N GLY A 160 -6.57 5.48 4.95
CA GLY A 160 -7.76 6.17 4.49
C GLY A 160 -7.68 7.70 4.62
N ALA A 161 -7.13 8.20 5.73
CA ALA A 161 -6.96 9.64 5.96
C ALA A 161 -5.97 10.28 4.97
N THR A 162 -4.80 9.68 4.75
CA THR A 162 -3.80 10.19 3.80
C THR A 162 -4.33 10.07 2.36
N ARG A 163 -4.98 8.95 2.03
CA ARG A 163 -5.64 8.72 0.75
C ARG A 163 -6.69 9.78 0.45
N GLU A 164 -7.56 10.09 1.39
CA GLU A 164 -8.61 11.10 1.21
C GLU A 164 -8.00 12.47 0.90
N ARG A 165 -7.01 12.90 1.69
CA ARG A 165 -6.28 14.17 1.47
C ARG A 165 -5.67 14.24 0.06
N LEU A 166 -5.03 13.15 -0.38
CA LEU A 166 -4.45 13.05 -1.71
C LEU A 166 -5.52 13.12 -2.81
N LEU A 167 -6.59 12.35 -2.70
CA LEU A 167 -7.68 12.33 -3.69
C LEU A 167 -8.38 13.69 -3.82
N LEU A 168 -8.51 14.45 -2.73
CA LEU A 168 -9.10 15.80 -2.77
C LEU A 168 -8.27 16.80 -3.60
N SER A 169 -6.97 16.57 -3.74
CA SER A 169 -6.09 17.44 -4.56
C SER A 169 -6.15 17.16 -6.06
N LEU A 170 -6.77 16.05 -6.47
CA LEU A 170 -6.95 15.65 -7.87
C LEU A 170 -8.33 16.06 -8.42
N SER A 171 -8.35 16.49 -9.68
CA SER A 171 -9.63 16.69 -10.36
C SER A 171 -10.41 15.37 -10.47
N ARG A 172 -11.73 15.46 -10.59
CA ARG A 172 -12.60 14.29 -10.77
C ARG A 172 -12.15 13.44 -11.98
N ASN A 173 -11.82 14.10 -13.09
CA ASN A 173 -11.35 13.41 -14.31
C ASN A 173 -10.08 12.60 -14.06
N THR A 174 -9.08 13.20 -13.42
CA THR A 174 -7.81 12.52 -13.14
C THR A 174 -7.99 11.36 -12.17
N ARG A 175 -8.86 11.51 -11.15
CA ARG A 175 -9.23 10.42 -10.24
C ARG A 175 -9.87 9.24 -10.98
N GLU A 176 -10.80 9.51 -11.90
CA GLU A 176 -11.46 8.47 -12.70
C GLU A 176 -10.46 7.75 -13.60
N VAL A 177 -9.53 8.49 -14.24
CA VAL A 177 -8.47 7.90 -15.07
C VAL A 177 -7.54 7.01 -14.25
N ILE A 178 -7.03 7.49 -13.11
CA ILE A 178 -6.14 6.70 -12.24
C ILE A 178 -6.84 5.42 -11.76
N THR A 179 -8.11 5.53 -11.36
CA THR A 179 -8.90 4.38 -10.89
C THR A 179 -9.08 3.35 -12.00
N LYS A 180 -9.47 3.78 -13.21
CA LYS A 180 -9.63 2.88 -14.36
C LYS A 180 -8.31 2.21 -14.75
N LEU A 181 -7.23 2.98 -14.85
CA LEU A 181 -5.92 2.49 -15.24
C LEU A 181 -5.37 1.43 -14.28
N ARG A 182 -5.58 1.64 -12.97
CA ARG A 182 -5.27 0.66 -11.92
C ARG A 182 -6.07 -0.63 -12.10
N ASP A 183 -7.38 -0.51 -12.34
CA ASP A 183 -8.27 -1.68 -12.47
C ASP A 183 -7.96 -2.50 -13.73
N PHE A 184 -7.50 -1.86 -14.81
CA PHE A 184 -7.04 -2.56 -16.02
C PHE A 184 -5.92 -3.56 -15.73
N LEU A 185 -4.87 -3.15 -15.00
CA LEU A 185 -3.75 -4.05 -14.65
C LEU A 185 -4.18 -5.26 -13.83
N SER A 186 -5.24 -5.11 -13.03
CA SER A 186 -5.71 -6.17 -12.14
C SER A 186 -6.49 -7.25 -12.88
N HIS A 187 -7.02 -6.97 -14.08
CA HIS A 187 -8.02 -7.82 -14.71
C HIS A 187 -7.86 -8.06 -16.22
N GLN A 188 -7.15 -7.24 -17.01
CA GLN A 188 -7.01 -7.40 -18.48
C GLN A 188 -5.68 -6.83 -19.04
N SER A 189 -5.25 -7.32 -20.22
CA SER A 189 -4.20 -6.66 -21.02
C SER A 189 -4.69 -5.28 -21.49
N LEU A 190 -3.83 -4.25 -21.45
CA LEU A 190 -4.20 -2.89 -21.82
C LEU A 190 -4.78 -2.81 -23.24
N ASP A 191 -6.04 -2.41 -23.36
CA ASP A 191 -6.65 -2.02 -24.65
C ASP A 191 -6.40 -0.53 -24.88
N TRP A 192 -5.42 -0.22 -25.73
CA TRP A 192 -4.96 1.13 -26.04
C TRP A 192 -6.04 2.03 -26.63
N SER A 193 -7.06 1.45 -27.28
CA SER A 193 -8.17 2.20 -27.87
C SER A 193 -8.96 3.00 -26.82
N GLN A 194 -8.96 2.55 -25.56
CA GLN A 194 -9.65 3.23 -24.45
C GLN A 194 -8.83 4.39 -23.86
N THR A 195 -7.56 4.51 -24.24
CA THR A 195 -6.66 5.59 -23.79
C THR A 195 -6.55 6.75 -24.79
N GLU A 196 -7.05 6.58 -26.02
CA GLU A 196 -6.97 7.59 -27.10
C GLU A 196 -7.67 8.91 -26.77
N ASN A 197 -8.66 8.89 -25.86
CA ASN A 197 -9.41 10.09 -25.43
C ASN A 197 -8.91 10.71 -24.12
N ILE A 198 -7.80 10.23 -23.57
CA ILE A 198 -7.25 10.76 -22.32
C ILE A 198 -6.44 12.02 -22.62
N ASP A 199 -6.86 13.17 -22.07
CA ASP A 199 -6.07 14.41 -22.11
C ASP A 199 -4.90 14.33 -21.13
N ILE A 200 -3.79 13.76 -21.60
CA ILE A 200 -2.56 13.56 -20.82
C ILE A 200 -1.96 14.90 -20.35
N THR A 201 -2.06 15.96 -21.17
CA THR A 201 -1.51 17.28 -20.81
C THR A 201 -2.25 17.86 -19.62
N ARG A 202 -3.59 17.73 -19.60
CA ARG A 202 -4.39 18.11 -18.44
C ARG A 202 -4.08 17.27 -17.20
N ILE A 203 -3.85 15.97 -17.36
CA ILE A 203 -3.46 15.10 -16.25
C ILE A 203 -2.11 15.53 -15.67
N GLN A 204 -1.10 15.81 -16.50
CA GLN A 204 0.18 16.31 -16.01
C GLN A 204 0.02 17.63 -15.23
N ASN A 205 -0.87 18.53 -15.67
CA ASN A 205 -1.16 19.76 -14.92
C ASN A 205 -1.76 19.46 -13.53
N ASP A 206 -2.65 18.49 -13.42
CA ASP A 206 -3.20 18.04 -12.13
C ASP A 206 -2.12 17.36 -11.27
N LEU A 207 -1.25 16.54 -11.88
CA LEU A 207 -0.15 15.88 -11.20
C LEU A 207 0.85 16.86 -10.58
N ARG A 208 1.04 18.07 -11.15
CA ARG A 208 1.87 19.10 -10.51
C ARG A 208 1.29 19.54 -9.16
N LYS A 209 -0.03 19.76 -9.10
CA LYS A 209 -0.71 20.14 -7.84
C LYS A 209 -0.70 18.99 -6.84
N PHE A 210 -0.95 17.77 -7.34
CA PHE A 210 -0.86 16.55 -6.57
C PHE A 210 0.54 16.36 -5.95
N GLY A 211 1.60 16.58 -6.73
CA GLY A 211 2.99 16.47 -6.29
C GLY A 211 3.35 17.43 -5.17
N VAL A 212 2.79 18.65 -5.14
CA VAL A 212 2.96 19.59 -4.01
C VAL A 212 2.39 19.00 -2.72
N VAL A 213 1.20 18.39 -2.79
CA VAL A 213 0.57 17.77 -1.61
C VAL A 213 1.35 16.55 -1.15
N VAL A 214 1.80 15.69 -2.07
CA VAL A 214 2.65 14.51 -1.76
C VAL A 214 3.94 14.94 -1.07
N THR A 215 4.62 15.95 -1.61
CA THR A 215 5.87 16.48 -1.03
C THR A 215 5.64 17.05 0.38
N CYS A 216 4.52 17.73 0.60
CA CYS A 216 4.14 18.25 1.91
C CYS A 216 3.94 17.11 2.93
N LEU A 217 3.20 16.06 2.55
CA LEU A 217 2.95 14.89 3.41
C LEU A 217 4.24 14.11 3.72
N LEU A 218 5.12 13.93 2.73
CA LEU A 218 6.44 13.33 2.93
C LEU A 218 7.27 14.12 3.93
N SER A 219 7.30 15.44 3.80
CA SER A 219 8.04 16.32 4.70
C SER A 219 7.52 16.23 6.15
N GLN A 220 6.19 16.17 6.31
CA GLN A 220 5.56 15.96 7.63
C GLN A 220 5.88 14.58 8.22
N SER A 221 5.98 13.54 7.39
CA SER A 221 6.37 12.20 7.85
C SER A 221 7.83 12.18 8.32
N LYS A 222 8.74 12.78 7.54
CA LYS A 222 10.16 12.88 7.91
C LYS A 222 10.37 13.69 9.18
N ALA A 223 9.64 14.80 9.35
CA ALA A 223 9.71 15.61 10.56
C ALA A 223 9.31 14.82 11.82
N ARG A 224 8.20 14.05 11.75
CA ARG A 224 7.74 13.20 12.86
C ARG A 224 8.76 12.13 13.25
N ALA A 225 9.43 11.52 12.28
CA ALA A 225 10.47 10.52 12.55
C ALA A 225 11.76 11.10 13.16
N THR A 226 11.94 12.42 13.15
CA THR A 226 13.09 13.12 13.76
C THR A 226 12.81 13.71 15.14
N GLU A 227 11.57 13.67 15.63
CA GLU A 227 11.25 14.11 16.99
C GLU A 227 11.78 13.10 18.02
N PRO A 228 12.48 13.54 19.08
CA PRO A 228 12.96 12.63 20.13
C PRO A 228 11.76 12.04 20.91
N ILE A 229 11.77 10.71 21.05
CA ILE A 229 10.83 9.93 21.89
C ILE A 229 11.07 10.22 23.37
#